data_AF-A0A9W4HUW5-F1
#
_entry.id   AF-A0A9W4HUW5-F1
#
_cell.length_a   1.000
_cell.length_b   1.000
_cell.length_c   1.000
_cell.angle_alpha   90.00
_cell.angle_beta   90.00
_cell.angle_gamma   90.00
#
_symmetry.space_group_name_H-M   'P 1'
#
loop_
_entity.id
_entity.type
_entity.pdbx_description
1 polymer ?
#
loop_
_entity_poly.entity_id
_entity_poly.type
_entity_poly.pdbx_seq_one_letter_code
_entity_poly.pdbx_strand_id
1 'polypeptide(L)'
;MNFSIFLFVIGILGFVLNRKNIILMLISIEIMLLSATFLILISSLSFDDILGQTFAVYILTIAGAESAIGLGILVAYYRLRVSGFFGRKVGITGSHIITCGSVITTTLLAIIAFFEVGFNNIPVTINLAR
;
A
#
# COMPACT_ATOMS: atom_id res chain seq x y z
N MET A 1 16.39 8.65 -9.06
CA MET A 1 15.31 9.19 -9.91
C MET A 1 14.94 8.25 -11.06
N ASN A 2 15.89 7.85 -11.92
CA ASN A 2 15.62 6.99 -13.08
C ASN A 2 15.00 5.63 -12.73
N PHE A 3 15.46 5.00 -11.64
CA PHE A 3 14.91 3.73 -11.16
C PHE A 3 13.43 3.84 -10.78
N SER A 4 13.03 4.91 -10.08
CA SER A 4 11.64 5.17 -9.73
C SER A 4 10.75 5.29 -10.98
N ILE A 5 11.23 6.01 -12.00
CA ILE A 5 10.50 6.18 -13.26
C ILE A 5 10.33 4.83 -13.97
N PHE A 6 11.39 4.01 -14.00
CA PHE A 6 11.32 2.68 -14.59
C PHE A 6 10.32 1.77 -13.88
N LEU A 7 10.31 1.77 -12.53
CA LEU A 7 9.33 1.03 -11.75
C LEU A 7 7.90 1.53 -11.99
N PHE A 8 7.70 2.85 -12.10
CA PHE A 8 6.38 3.43 -12.38
C PHE A 8 5.85 2.98 -13.75
N VAL A 9 6.70 2.98 -14.78
CA VAL A 9 6.35 2.49 -16.11
C VAL A 9 6.02 1.00 -16.10
N ILE A 10 6.78 0.18 -15.36
CA ILE A 10 6.45 -1.25 -15.18
C ILE A 10 5.09 -1.42 -14.50
N GLY A 11 4.80 -0.61 -13.46
CA GLY A 11 3.50 -0.63 -12.79
C GLY A 11 2.35 -0.31 -13.76
N ILE A 12 2.49 0.73 -14.58
CA ILE A 12 1.50 1.09 -15.60
C ILE A 12 1.33 -0.04 -16.64
N LEU A 13 2.43 -0.58 -17.17
CA LEU A 13 2.39 -1.68 -18.13
C LEU A 13 1.72 -2.92 -17.52
N GLY A 14 2.06 -3.25 -16.28
CA GLY A 14 1.44 -4.35 -15.53
C GLY A 14 -0.08 -4.17 -15.39
N PHE A 15 -0.54 -2.97 -15.09
CA PHE A 15 -1.96 -2.64 -14.94
C PHE A 15 -2.73 -2.70 -16.28
N VAL A 16 -2.14 -2.18 -17.37
CA VAL A 16 -2.79 -2.13 -18.69
C VAL A 16 -2.82 -3.51 -19.37
N LEU A 17 -1.74 -4.30 -19.24
CA LEU A 17 -1.65 -5.61 -19.89
C LEU A 17 -2.49 -6.67 -19.18
N ASN A 18 -2.54 -6.66 -17.84
CA ASN A 18 -3.11 -7.76 -17.05
C ASN A 18 -4.57 -7.53 -16.62
N ARG A 19 -5.43 -7.07 -17.53
CA ARG A 19 -6.86 -6.76 -17.25
C ARG A 19 -7.72 -7.97 -16.85
N LYS A 20 -7.24 -9.19 -17.10
CA LYS A 20 -7.97 -10.43 -16.79
C LYS A 20 -7.78 -10.89 -15.34
N ASN A 21 -6.65 -10.54 -14.71
CA ASN A 21 -6.28 -11.03 -13.38
C ASN A 21 -6.32 -9.88 -12.37
N ILE A 22 -7.42 -9.78 -11.60
CA ILE A 22 -7.63 -8.67 -10.66
C ILE A 22 -6.50 -8.58 -9.62
N ILE A 23 -5.98 -9.73 -9.17
CA ILE A 23 -4.85 -9.78 -8.23
C ILE A 23 -3.60 -9.13 -8.81
N LEU A 24 -3.29 -9.37 -10.08
CA LEU A 24 -2.15 -8.73 -10.74
C LEU A 24 -2.37 -7.22 -10.91
N MET A 25 -3.61 -6.78 -11.11
CA MET A 25 -3.92 -5.35 -11.15
C MET A 25 -3.66 -4.68 -9.79
N LEU A 26 -4.06 -5.32 -8.67
CA LEU A 26 -3.78 -4.81 -7.32
C LEU A 26 -2.27 -4.70 -7.06
N ILE A 27 -1.49 -5.73 -7.42
CA ILE A 27 -0.03 -5.71 -7.30
C ILE A 27 0.59 -4.58 -8.16
N SER A 28 0.03 -4.33 -9.35
CA SER A 28 0.51 -3.25 -10.22
C SER A 28 0.28 -1.87 -9.63
N ILE A 29 -0.85 -1.67 -8.93
CA ILE A 29 -1.16 -0.42 -8.21
C ILE A 29 -0.17 -0.19 -7.07
N GLU A 30 0.13 -1.23 -6.29
CA GLU A 30 1.15 -1.17 -5.23
C GLU A 30 2.54 -0.80 -5.77
N ILE A 31 2.94 -1.35 -6.92
CA ILE A 31 4.21 -1.00 -7.57
C ILE A 31 4.22 0.47 -8.01
N MET A 32 3.10 0.99 -8.54
CA MET A 32 2.98 2.41 -8.90
C MET A 32 3.10 3.31 -7.66
N LEU A 33 2.38 3.02 -6.58
CA LEU A 33 2.46 3.77 -5.32
C LEU A 33 3.87 3.71 -4.71
N LEU A 34 4.50 2.54 -4.68
CA LEU A 34 5.88 2.37 -4.22
C LEU A 34 6.88 3.20 -5.04
N SER A 35 6.72 3.23 -6.36
CA SER A 35 7.62 4.01 -7.22
C SER A 35 7.47 5.52 -7.01
N ALA A 36 6.24 5.99 -6.73
CA ALA A 36 5.96 7.39 -6.40
C ALA A 36 6.57 7.77 -5.05
N THR A 37 6.44 6.92 -4.02
CA THR A 37 7.09 7.16 -2.72
C THR A 37 8.61 7.14 -2.82
N PHE A 38 9.17 6.24 -3.62
CA PHE A 38 10.62 6.18 -3.85
C PHE A 38 11.16 7.43 -4.56
N LEU A 39 10.39 8.02 -5.48
CA LEU A 39 10.74 9.30 -6.11
C LEU A 39 10.80 10.43 -5.07
N ILE A 40 9.76 10.55 -4.23
CA ILE A 40 9.68 11.57 -3.17
C ILE A 40 10.84 11.41 -2.18
N LEU A 41 11.14 10.16 -1.79
CA LEU A 41 12.22 9.82 -0.87
C LEU A 41 13.60 10.24 -1.42
N ILE A 42 13.89 9.93 -2.69
CA ILE A 42 15.17 10.33 -3.32
C ILE A 42 15.28 11.85 -3.43
N SER A 43 14.19 12.56 -3.78
CA SER A 43 14.21 14.02 -3.80
C SER A 43 14.42 14.61 -2.40
N SER A 44 13.78 14.03 -1.39
CA SER A 44 13.92 14.43 0.01
C SER A 44 15.36 14.28 0.52
N LEU A 45 16.05 13.20 0.16
CA LEU A 45 17.47 12.99 0.46
C LEU A 45 18.39 13.98 -0.27
N SER A 46 17.99 14.49 -1.44
CA SER A 46 18.80 15.46 -2.20
C SER A 46 18.67 16.88 -1.66
N PHE A 47 17.55 17.20 -1.01
CA PHE A 47 17.25 18.50 -0.41
C PHE A 47 17.37 18.51 1.12
N ASP A 48 17.78 17.40 1.74
CA ASP A 48 17.84 17.19 3.20
C ASP A 48 16.54 17.60 3.93
N ASP A 49 15.38 17.39 3.30
CA ASP A 49 14.08 17.80 3.83
C ASP A 49 13.35 16.63 4.52
N ILE A 50 13.11 16.76 5.83
CA ILE A 50 12.39 15.77 6.65
C ILE A 50 10.92 15.64 6.23
N LEU A 51 10.32 16.70 5.66
CA LEU A 51 8.91 16.68 5.24
C LEU A 51 8.69 15.65 4.14
N GLY A 52 9.61 15.52 3.18
CA GLY A 52 9.51 14.49 2.15
C GLY A 52 9.59 13.06 2.72
N GLN A 53 10.35 12.84 3.79
CA GLN A 53 10.44 11.53 4.47
C GLN A 53 9.13 11.20 5.20
N THR A 54 8.54 12.18 5.89
CA THR A 54 7.23 12.00 6.56
C THR A 54 6.12 11.67 5.58
N PHE A 55 6.06 12.38 4.43
CA PHE A 55 5.10 12.07 3.37
C PHE A 55 5.30 10.69 2.77
N ALA A 56 6.55 10.25 2.56
CA ALA A 56 6.83 8.92 2.02
C ALA A 56 6.30 7.79 2.91
N VAL A 57 6.49 7.91 4.23
CA VAL A 57 5.99 6.93 5.20
C VAL A 57 4.47 6.96 5.29
N TYR A 58 3.87 8.15 5.25
CA TYR A 58 2.42 8.30 5.24
C TYR A 58 1.77 7.61 4.02
N ILE A 59 2.32 7.83 2.82
CA ILE A 59 1.83 7.18 1.59
C ILE A 59 1.98 5.66 1.66
N LEU A 60 3.09 5.13 2.21
CA LEU A 60 3.26 3.68 2.39
C LEU A 60 2.17 3.07 3.28
N THR A 61 1.78 3.75 4.36
CA THR A 61 0.70 3.26 5.24
C THR A 61 -0.67 3.30 4.56
N ILE A 62 -0.95 4.33 3.76
CA ILE A 62 -2.19 4.42 2.98
C ILE A 62 -2.25 3.34 1.91
N ALA A 63 -1.14 3.06 1.22
CA ALA A 63 -1.07 1.99 0.22
C ALA A 63 -1.44 0.63 0.83
N GLY A 64 -0.88 0.30 2.01
CA GLY A 64 -1.22 -0.92 2.74
C GLY A 64 -2.70 -1.01 3.16
N ALA A 65 -3.33 0.12 3.48
CA ALA A 65 -4.77 0.16 3.77
C ALA A 65 -5.61 -0.07 2.51
N GLU A 66 -5.22 0.52 1.37
CA GLU A 66 -5.89 0.32 0.08
C GLU A 66 -5.87 -1.15 -0.36
N SER A 67 -4.72 -1.83 -0.29
CA SER A 67 -4.63 -3.24 -0.67
C SER A 67 -5.44 -4.16 0.24
N ALA A 68 -5.49 -3.90 1.55
CA ALA A 68 -6.33 -4.67 2.47
C ALA A 68 -7.83 -4.55 2.14
N ILE A 69 -8.29 -3.34 1.78
CA ILE A 69 -9.67 -3.09 1.34
C ILE A 69 -9.93 -3.80 0.00
N GLY A 70 -9.02 -3.66 -0.97
CA GLY A 70 -9.13 -4.28 -2.29
C GLY A 70 -9.22 -5.81 -2.23
N LEU A 71 -8.39 -6.44 -1.40
CA LEU A 71 -8.42 -7.90 -1.21
C LEU A 71 -9.69 -8.34 -0.46
N GLY A 72 -10.15 -7.59 0.54
CA GLY A 72 -11.39 -7.88 1.26
C GLY A 72 -12.61 -7.90 0.33
N ILE A 73 -12.72 -6.90 -0.56
CA ILE A 73 -13.79 -6.83 -1.56
C ILE A 73 -13.69 -8.01 -2.54
N LEU A 74 -12.47 -8.36 -2.99
CA LEU A 74 -12.24 -9.49 -3.89
C LEU A 74 -12.72 -10.81 -3.28
N VAL A 75 -12.40 -11.06 -2.00
CA VAL A 75 -12.82 -12.26 -1.27
C VAL A 75 -14.34 -12.31 -1.12
N ALA A 76 -14.98 -11.19 -0.79
CA ALA A 76 -16.43 -11.09 -0.70
C ALA A 76 -17.10 -11.40 -2.05
N TYR A 77 -16.56 -10.87 -3.15
CA TYR A 77 -17.08 -11.09 -4.51
C TYR A 77 -16.94 -12.55 -4.97
N TYR A 78 -15.79 -13.19 -4.79
CA TYR A 78 -15.58 -14.58 -5.22
C TYR A 78 -16.49 -15.56 -4.46
N ARG A 79 -16.80 -15.30 -3.19
CA ARG A 79 -17.72 -16.14 -2.42
C ARG A 79 -19.16 -16.09 -2.93
N LEU A 80 -19.62 -14.93 -3.43
CA LEU A 80 -20.96 -14.81 -4.03
C LEU A 80 -21.13 -15.71 -5.26
N ARG A 81 -20.04 -16.03 -5.98
CA ARG A 81 -20.07 -16.92 -7.14
C ARG A 81 -19.96 -18.42 -6.81
N VAL A 82 -19.34 -18.82 -5.70
CA VAL A 82 -18.81 -20.19 -5.53
C VAL A 82 -19.57 -21.08 -4.52
N SER A 83 -20.40 -20.60 -3.57
CA SER A 83 -20.93 -21.53 -2.52
C SER A 83 -22.27 -21.18 -1.85
N GLY A 84 -23.02 -22.24 -1.49
CA GLY A 84 -24.38 -22.24 -0.91
C GLY A 84 -24.53 -21.76 0.55
N PHE A 85 -25.76 -21.92 1.07
CA PHE A 85 -26.36 -21.25 2.26
C PHE A 85 -25.46 -21.14 3.52
N PHE A 86 -24.65 -22.16 3.84
CA PHE A 86 -23.83 -22.19 5.06
C PHE A 86 -22.55 -21.33 5.00
N GLY A 87 -22.08 -20.98 3.79
CA GLY A 87 -20.88 -20.13 3.60
C GLY A 87 -21.12 -18.62 3.78
N ARG A 88 -22.39 -18.18 3.84
CA ARG A 88 -22.75 -16.74 3.88
C ARG A 88 -22.39 -16.07 5.22
N LYS A 89 -22.61 -16.71 6.36
CA LYS A 89 -22.33 -16.08 7.68
C LYS A 89 -20.84 -16.00 8.01
N VAL A 90 -20.05 -17.03 7.71
CA VAL A 90 -18.62 -17.04 8.05
C VAL A 90 -17.80 -16.16 7.09
N GLY A 91 -18.20 -16.04 5.82
CA GLY A 91 -17.49 -15.24 4.82
C GLY A 91 -17.64 -13.72 4.97
N ILE A 92 -18.85 -13.24 5.27
CA ILE A 92 -19.13 -11.80 5.41
C ILE A 92 -18.51 -11.27 6.71
N THR A 93 -18.68 -12.02 7.80
CA THR A 93 -18.09 -11.66 9.09
C THR A 93 -16.56 -11.71 9.04
N GLY A 94 -15.98 -12.71 8.36
CA GLY A 94 -14.54 -12.81 8.17
C GLY A 94 -13.95 -11.67 7.33
N SER A 95 -14.58 -11.31 6.21
CA SER A 95 -14.15 -10.16 5.39
C SER A 95 -14.21 -8.86 6.19
N HIS A 96 -15.27 -8.65 6.97
CA HIS A 96 -15.43 -7.46 7.79
C HIS A 96 -14.36 -7.38 8.90
N ILE A 97 -14.01 -8.51 9.52
CA ILE A 97 -12.92 -8.57 10.50
C ILE A 97 -11.57 -8.24 9.86
N ILE A 98 -11.29 -8.74 8.65
CA ILE A 98 -10.04 -8.45 7.94
C ILE A 98 -9.97 -6.97 7.57
N THR A 99 -11.04 -6.39 7.01
CA THR A 99 -11.04 -4.98 6.60
C THR A 99 -11.03 -4.03 7.80
N CYS A 100 -11.88 -4.23 8.80
CA CYS A 100 -11.85 -3.37 10.00
C CYS A 100 -10.54 -3.53 10.77
N GLY A 101 -10.08 -4.77 10.98
CA GLY A 101 -8.85 -5.03 11.72
C GLY A 101 -7.64 -4.39 11.04
N SER A 102 -7.47 -4.59 9.73
CA SER A 102 -6.37 -4.00 8.97
C SER A 102 -6.41 -2.48 8.90
N VAL A 103 -7.59 -1.86 8.75
CA VAL A 103 -7.72 -0.39 8.76
C VAL A 103 -7.39 0.17 10.14
N ILE A 104 -7.81 -0.48 11.23
CA ILE A 104 -7.48 -0.05 12.59
C ILE A 104 -5.98 -0.17 12.85
N THR A 105 -5.34 -1.27 12.46
CA THR A 105 -3.90 -1.44 12.67
C THR A 105 -3.07 -0.48 11.81
N THR A 106 -3.42 -0.29 10.54
CA THR A 106 -2.72 0.63 9.64
C THR A 106 -2.89 2.10 10.05
N THR A 107 -4.07 2.49 10.53
CA THR A 107 -4.28 3.86 11.07
C THR A 107 -3.49 4.11 12.35
N LEU A 108 -3.43 3.14 13.28
CA LEU A 108 -2.57 3.24 14.46
C LEU A 108 -1.09 3.35 14.08
N LEU A 109 -0.62 2.49 13.17
CA LEU A 109 0.76 2.54 12.66
C LEU A 109 1.07 3.86 11.96
N ALA A 110 0.13 4.40 11.17
CA ALA A 110 0.31 5.69 10.49
C ALA A 110 0.46 6.85 11.49
N ILE A 111 -0.33 6.86 12.57
CA ILE A 111 -0.21 7.87 13.63
C ILE A 111 1.14 7.79 14.33
N ILE A 112 1.58 6.58 14.68
CA ILE A 112 2.88 6.35 15.33
C ILE A 112 4.01 6.80 14.40
N ALA A 113 3.97 6.39 13.14
CA ALA A 113 5.01 6.71 12.17
C ALA A 113 5.08 8.22 11.86
N PHE A 114 3.93 8.91 11.79
CA PHE A 114 3.90 10.37 11.65
C PHE A 114 4.51 11.07 12.88
N PHE A 115 4.23 10.57 14.08
CA PHE A 115 4.80 11.13 15.31
C PHE A 115 6.31 10.91 15.41
N GLU A 116 6.77 9.71 15.05
CA GLU A 116 8.19 9.35 15.11
C GLU A 116 9.02 10.10 14.07
N VAL A 117 8.62 10.09 12.81
CA VAL A 117 9.40 10.71 11.72
C VAL A 117 9.16 12.23 11.67
N GLY A 118 7.94 12.68 11.97
CA GLY A 118 7.55 14.09 11.81
C GLY A 118 7.81 14.96 13.03
N PHE A 119 7.49 14.50 14.24
CA PHE A 119 7.68 15.33 15.45
C PHE A 119 9.04 15.14 16.11
N ASN A 120 9.55 13.91 16.16
CA ASN A 120 10.86 13.65 16.78
C ASN A 120 12.05 13.93 15.83
N ASN A 121 11.79 14.34 14.58
CA ASN A 121 12.81 14.64 13.56
C ASN A 121 13.87 13.53 13.44
N ILE A 122 13.46 12.27 13.59
CA ILE A 122 14.36 11.13 13.43
C ILE A 122 14.43 10.83 11.94
N PRO A 123 15.57 11.09 11.26
CA PRO A 123 15.67 10.87 9.83
C PRO A 123 15.58 9.37 9.53
N VAL A 124 14.89 9.04 8.43
CA VAL A 124 14.82 7.67 7.93
C VAL A 124 16.20 7.30 7.36
N THR A 125 16.97 6.55 8.13
CA THR A 125 18.30 6.09 7.70
C THR A 125 18.16 4.88 6.76
N ILE A 126 18.45 5.10 5.48
CA ILE A 126 18.46 4.02 4.49
C ILE A 126 19.91 3.59 4.33
N ASN A 127 20.29 2.54 5.06
CA ASN A 127 21.60 1.91 4.89
C ASN A 127 21.57 1.08 3.60
N LEU A 128 21.72 1.75 2.46
CA LEU A 128 22.04 1.09 1.20
C LEU A 128 23.39 0.41 1.40
N ALA A 129 23.37 -0.93 1.39
CA ALA A 129 24.56 -1.75 1.51
C ALA A 129 25.72 -1.13 0.73
N ARG A 130 26.82 -0.90 1.44
CA ARG A 130 28.10 -0.40 0.92
C ARG A 130 28.53 -1.12 -0.36
#